data_AF-A0A976LA85-F1
#
_entry.id   AF-A0A976LA85-F1
#
_cell.length_a   1.000
_cell.length_b   1.000
_cell.length_c   1.000
_cell.angle_alpha   90.00
_cell.angle_beta   90.00
_cell.angle_gamma   90.00
#
_symmetry.space_group_name_H-M   'P 1'
#
loop_
_entity.id
_entity.type
_entity.pdbx_description
1 polymer ?
#
loop_
_entity_poly.entity_id
_entity_poly.type
_entity_poly.pdbx_seq_one_letter_code
_entity_poly.pdbx_strand_id
1 'polypeptide(L)'
;MAYDGTLVLEYLTRTHKSTLLTDREKHLIGLAVTITRGCQVCTRGRIEKARAAGMDDSLLNALVDVVSAINAGVAAATAREAFRMADAGSGEACGSLCSGEQPAGAAK
;
A
#
# COMPACT_ATOMS: atom_id res chain seq x y z
N MET A 1 -6.90 20.97 21.80
CA MET A 1 -7.99 20.01 22.03
C MET A 1 -7.38 18.69 22.46
N ALA A 2 -7.86 18.08 23.54
CA ALA A 2 -7.46 16.72 23.91
C ALA A 2 -8.06 15.74 22.89
N TYR A 3 -7.28 14.74 22.47
CA TYR A 3 -7.76 13.69 21.58
C TYR A 3 -8.78 12.81 22.33
N ASP A 4 -10.02 12.79 21.86
CA ASP A 4 -11.05 11.86 22.35
C ASP A 4 -10.94 10.53 21.59
N GLY A 5 -10.47 9.49 22.29
CA GLY A 5 -10.24 8.17 21.74
C GLY A 5 -11.44 7.23 21.77
N THR A 6 -12.60 7.68 22.27
CA THR A 6 -13.77 6.82 22.52
C THR A 6 -14.23 6.07 21.27
N LEU A 7 -14.31 6.79 20.15
CA LEU A 7 -14.72 6.22 18.87
C LEU A 7 -13.74 5.14 18.36
N VAL A 8 -12.44 5.35 18.55
CA VAL A 8 -11.41 4.37 18.16
C VAL A 8 -11.52 3.11 19.00
N LEU A 9 -11.70 3.24 20.31
CA LEU A 9 -11.90 2.11 21.20
C LEU A 9 -13.15 1.30 20.82
N GLU A 10 -14.26 1.98 20.53
CA GLU A 10 -15.49 1.34 20.08
C GLU A 10 -15.27 0.50 18.82
N TYR A 11 -14.63 1.07 17.79
CA TYR A 11 -14.36 0.34 16.54
C TYR A 11 -13.42 -0.84 16.74
N LEU A 12 -12.38 -0.70 17.58
CA LEU A 12 -11.49 -1.81 17.91
C LEU A 12 -12.24 -2.93 18.63
N THR A 13 -13.10 -2.60 19.60
CA THR A 13 -13.93 -3.60 20.28
C THR A 13 -14.90 -4.27 19.31
N ARG A 14 -15.56 -3.51 18.43
CA ARG A 14 -16.53 -4.05 17.47
C ARG A 14 -15.87 -5.00 16.47
N THR A 15 -14.71 -4.64 15.94
CA THR A 15 -13.97 -5.49 14.99
C THR A 15 -13.49 -6.79 15.63
N HIS A 16 -13.07 -6.76 16.91
CA HIS A 16 -12.68 -7.98 17.63
C HIS A 16 -13.83 -8.93 17.93
N LYS A 17 -15.08 -8.44 18.03
CA LYS A 17 -16.28 -9.25 18.30
C LYS A 17 -16.73 -10.14 17.12
N SER A 18 -16.18 -9.98 15.92
CA SER A 18 -16.54 -10.83 14.78
C SER A 18 -16.30 -12.30 15.08
N THR A 19 -17.28 -13.16 14.82
CA THR A 19 -17.19 -14.61 14.97
C THR A 19 -16.81 -15.32 13.67
N LEU A 20 -16.73 -14.59 12.55
CA LEU A 20 -16.38 -15.13 11.23
C LEU A 20 -14.89 -15.42 11.07
N LEU A 21 -14.07 -14.82 11.94
CA LEU A 21 -12.61 -15.00 11.94
C LEU A 21 -12.20 -15.54 13.31
N THR A 22 -11.26 -16.47 13.29
CA THR A 22 -10.52 -16.90 14.46
C THR A 22 -9.69 -15.75 15.02
N ASP A 23 -9.32 -15.84 16.30
CA ASP A 23 -8.43 -14.85 16.90
C ASP A 23 -7.07 -14.83 16.21
N ARG A 24 -6.62 -15.99 15.72
CA ARG A 24 -5.41 -16.09 14.90
C ARG A 24 -5.50 -15.22 13.66
N GLU A 25 -6.56 -15.35 12.88
CA GLU A 25 -6.74 -14.56 11.65
C GLU A 25 -6.83 -13.07 11.94
N LYS A 26 -7.56 -12.66 12.99
CA LYS A 26 -7.66 -11.24 13.39
C LYS A 26 -6.30 -10.65 13.76
N HIS A 27 -5.46 -11.40 14.47
CA HIS A 27 -4.11 -10.96 14.82
C HIS A 27 -3.24 -10.79 13.58
N LEU A 28 -3.22 -11.77 12.68
CA LEU A 28 -2.40 -11.73 11.47
C LEU A 28 -2.84 -10.61 10.51
N ILE A 29 -4.14 -10.46 10.26
CA ILE A 29 -4.68 -9.37 9.43
C ILE A 29 -4.30 -8.01 10.03
N GLY A 30 -4.51 -7.85 11.33
CA GLY A 30 -4.21 -6.61 12.00
C GLY A 30 -2.73 -6.25 12.02
N LEU A 31 -1.86 -7.25 12.18
CA LEU A 31 -0.42 -7.07 12.09
C LEU A 31 0.02 -6.71 10.66
N ALA A 32 -0.55 -7.36 9.65
CA ALA A 32 -0.29 -7.01 8.25
C ALA A 32 -0.65 -5.55 7.92
N VAL A 33 -1.78 -5.06 8.44
CA VAL A 33 -2.19 -3.66 8.29
C VAL A 33 -1.19 -2.70 8.93
N THR A 34 -0.70 -2.99 10.14
CA THR A 34 0.25 -2.08 10.82
C THR A 34 1.62 -2.07 10.17
N ILE A 35 2.09 -3.22 9.64
CA ILE A 35 3.32 -3.32 8.85
C ILE A 35 3.18 -2.51 7.56
N THR A 36 2.08 -2.68 6.82
CA THR A 36 1.82 -1.96 5.56
C THR A 36 1.79 -0.45 5.75
N ARG A 37 1.28 0.03 6.90
CA ARG A 37 1.25 1.47 7.22
C ARG A 37 2.55 1.99 7.83
N GLY A 38 3.51 1.14 8.14
CA GLY A 38 4.78 1.53 8.76
C GLY A 38 4.66 2.04 10.20
N CYS A 39 3.57 1.75 10.92
CA CYS A 39 3.40 2.21 12.30
C CYS A 39 4.17 1.31 13.27
N GLN A 40 5.39 1.69 13.64
CA GLN A 40 6.27 0.90 14.53
C GLN A 40 5.62 0.59 15.89
N VAL A 41 4.99 1.58 16.53
CA VAL A 41 4.33 1.40 17.84
C VAL A 41 3.15 0.43 17.73
N CYS A 42 2.35 0.55 16.67
CA CYS A 42 1.22 -0.33 16.42
C CYS A 42 1.69 -1.76 16.14
N THR A 43 2.72 -1.92 15.30
CA THR A 43 3.31 -3.21 14.93
C THR A 43 3.88 -3.91 16.15
N ARG A 44 4.65 -3.21 17.00
CA ARG A 44 5.14 -3.75 18.28
C ARG A 44 3.99 -4.28 19.14
N GLY A 45 2.96 -3.46 19.36
CA GLY A 45 1.80 -3.87 20.18
C GLY A 45 1.02 -5.05 19.59
N ARG A 46 0.99 -5.20 18.26
CA ARG A 46 0.38 -6.36 17.59
C ARG A 46 1.22 -7.63 17.73
N ILE A 47 2.55 -7.53 17.63
CA ILE A 47 3.48 -8.65 17.84
C ILE A 47 3.36 -9.16 19.28
N GLU A 48 3.38 -8.27 20.27
CA GLU A 48 3.24 -8.63 21.68
C GLU A 48 1.94 -9.40 21.93
N LYS A 49 0.81 -8.93 21.38
CA LYS A 49 -0.49 -9.61 21.50
C LYS A 49 -0.55 -10.95 20.76
N ALA A 50 0.06 -11.04 19.58
CA ALA A 50 0.11 -12.27 18.80
C ALA A 50 0.91 -13.36 19.53
N ARG A 51 2.06 -13.00 20.10
CA ARG A 51 2.86 -13.91 20.94
C ARG A 51 2.11 -14.34 22.19
N ALA A 52 1.40 -13.43 22.86
CA ALA A 52 0.55 -13.75 24.00
C ALA A 52 -0.59 -14.73 23.63
N ALA A 53 -1.03 -14.72 22.37
CA ALA A 53 -2.00 -15.67 21.81
C ALA A 53 -1.36 -17.00 21.34
N GLY A 54 -0.07 -17.24 21.64
CA GLY A 54 0.63 -18.48 21.32
C GLY A 54 1.19 -18.58 19.90
N MET A 55 1.26 -17.47 19.16
CA MET A 55 1.90 -17.45 17.84
C MET A 55 3.41 -17.43 17.96
N ASP A 56 4.08 -18.33 17.25
CA ASP A 56 5.53 -18.38 17.17
C ASP A 56 6.10 -17.36 16.17
N ASP A 57 7.39 -17.06 16.33
CA ASP A 57 8.09 -16.09 15.50
C ASP A 57 8.28 -16.56 14.04
N SER A 58 8.24 -17.86 13.76
CA SER A 58 8.35 -18.36 12.37
C SER A 58 7.12 -17.97 11.56
N LEU A 59 5.93 -18.08 12.16
CA LEU A 59 4.67 -17.61 11.57
C LEU A 59 4.67 -16.09 11.37
N LEU A 60 5.15 -15.35 12.37
CA LEU A 60 5.19 -13.88 12.28
C LEU A 60 6.17 -13.42 11.20
N ASN A 61 7.33 -14.07 11.05
CA ASN A 61 8.26 -13.79 9.96
C ASN A 61 7.67 -14.16 8.59
N ALA A 62 6.99 -15.30 8.47
CA ALA A 62 6.29 -15.66 7.24
C ALA A 62 5.23 -14.62 6.84
N LEU A 63 4.52 -14.02 7.82
CA LEU A 63 3.62 -12.90 7.56
C LEU A 63 4.37 -11.66 7.05
N VAL A 64 5.52 -11.32 7.66
CA VAL A 64 6.37 -10.21 7.22
C VAL A 64 6.80 -10.39 5.77
N ASP A 65 7.20 -11.60 5.38
CA ASP A 65 7.59 -11.91 4.00
C ASP A 65 6.42 -11.70 3.02
N VAL A 66 5.23 -12.18 3.36
CA VAL A 66 4.01 -11.98 2.56
C VAL A 66 3.68 -10.49 2.39
N VAL A 67 3.69 -9.73 3.48
CA VAL A 67 3.39 -8.29 3.45
C VAL A 67 4.44 -7.53 2.64
N SER A 68 5.71 -7.90 2.78
CA SER A 68 6.82 -7.28 2.04
C SER A 68 6.68 -7.53 0.53
N ALA A 69 6.36 -8.76 0.14
CA ALA A 69 6.13 -9.11 -1.27
C ALA A 69 4.94 -8.33 -1.87
N ILE A 70 3.83 -8.20 -1.13
CA ILE A 70 2.66 -7.44 -1.57
C ILE A 70 3.02 -5.95 -1.76
N ASN A 71 3.69 -5.34 -0.78
CA ASN A 71 4.06 -3.92 -0.85
C ASN A 71 5.03 -3.63 -2.00
N ALA A 72 6.05 -4.49 -2.19
CA ALA A 72 6.96 -4.40 -3.31
C ALA A 72 6.21 -4.58 -4.66
N GLY A 73 5.27 -5.51 -4.72
CA GLY A 73 4.41 -5.75 -5.88
C GLY A 73 3.56 -4.53 -6.23
N VAL A 74 2.95 -3.88 -5.25
CA VAL A 74 2.17 -2.63 -5.46
C VAL A 74 3.05 -1.53 -6.03
N ALA A 75 4.25 -1.33 -5.47
CA ALA A 75 5.19 -0.35 -5.98
C ALA A 75 5.58 -0.63 -7.44
N ALA A 76 5.90 -1.89 -7.76
CA ALA A 76 6.25 -2.31 -9.11
C ALA A 76 5.09 -2.14 -10.11
N ALA A 77 3.87 -2.55 -9.74
CA ALA A 77 2.69 -2.42 -10.59
C ALA A 77 2.36 -0.94 -10.86
N THR A 78 2.43 -0.11 -9.82
CA THR A 78 2.19 1.34 -9.92
C THR A 78 3.20 1.99 -10.86
N ALA A 79 4.49 1.68 -10.71
CA ALA A 79 5.55 2.22 -11.56
C ALA A 79 5.37 1.80 -13.03
N ARG A 80 5.04 0.52 -13.29
CA ARG A 80 4.81 0.02 -14.66
C ARG A 80 3.65 0.73 -15.34
N GLU A 81 2.54 0.93 -14.63
CA GLU A 81 1.41 1.67 -15.18
C GLU A 81 1.76 3.14 -15.43
N ALA A 82 2.51 3.77 -14.52
CA ALA A 82 2.99 5.13 -14.72
C ALA A 82 3.90 5.26 -15.96
N PHE A 83 4.81 4.30 -16.19
CA PHE A 83 5.61 4.26 -17.43
C PHE A 83 4.72 4.16 -18.67
N ARG A 84 3.73 3.24 -18.68
CA ARG A 84 2.77 3.10 -19.77
C ARG A 84 2.03 4.40 -20.07
N MET A 85 1.59 5.12 -19.03
CA MET A 85 0.92 6.42 -19.16
C MET A 85 1.85 7.51 -19.71
N ALA A 86 3.10 7.56 -19.23
CA ALA A 86 4.09 8.53 -19.69
C ALA A 86 4.45 8.33 -21.17
N ASP A 87 4.63 7.06 -21.59
CA ASP A 87 4.94 6.72 -22.99
C ASP A 87 3.75 7.00 -23.92
N ALA A 88 2.51 6.74 -23.47
CA ALA A 88 1.30 7.02 -24.25
C ALA A 88 1.10 8.52 -24.56
N GLY A 89 1.59 9.41 -23.69
CA GLY A 89 1.53 10.87 -23.88
C GLY A 89 2.52 11.44 -24.90
N SER A 90 3.37 10.60 -25.52
CA SER A 90 4.38 11.04 -26.50
C SER A 90 3.99 10.81 -27.96
N GLY A 91 2.82 10.20 -28.22
CA GLY A 91 2.42 9.70 -29.53
C GLY A 91 1.24 10.41 -30.20
N GLU A 92 0.74 11.53 -29.67
CA GLU A 92 -0.15 12.38 -30.47
C GLU A 92 0.72 13.13 -31.47
N ALA A 93 0.74 12.64 -32.72
CA ALA A 93 1.39 13.35 -33.81
C ALA A 93 0.84 14.78 -33.82
N CYS A 94 1.71 15.78 -33.63
CA CYS A 94 1.33 17.17 -33.81
C CYS A 94 0.66 17.27 -35.18
N GLY A 95 -0.64 17.58 -35.18
CA GLY A 95 -1.35 17.90 -36.41
C GLY A 95 -0.77 19.14 -37.06
N SER A 96 -1.30 19.52 -38.22
CA SER A 96 -0.86 20.66 -39.04
C SER A 96 -0.83 22.03 -38.34
N LEU A 97 -1.28 22.10 -37.08
CA LEU A 97 -1.32 23.31 -36.26
C LEU A 97 -0.10 23.49 -35.36
N CYS A 98 0.73 22.46 -35.15
CA CYS A 98 1.94 22.56 -34.33
C CYS A 98 3.22 22.05 -34.98
N SER A 99 3.19 21.79 -36.29
CA SER A 99 4.39 21.88 -37.11
C SER A 99 4.77 23.36 -37.23
N GLY A 100 5.83 23.78 -36.54
CA GLY A 100 6.43 25.10 -36.79
C GLY A 100 6.76 25.22 -38.28
N GLU A 101 6.30 26.30 -38.90
CA GLU A 101 6.57 26.66 -40.30
C GLU A 101 8.05 26.38 -40.61
N GLN A 102 8.35 25.36 -41.43
CA GLN A 102 9.69 25.24 -42.00
C GLN A 102 9.87 26.45 -42.92
N PRO A 103 10.85 27.34 -42.70
CA PRO A 103 11.07 28.46 -43.59
C PRO A 103 11.41 27.92 -44.97
N ALA A 104 10.50 28.18 -45.92
CA ALA A 104 10.72 27.93 -47.33
C ALA A 104 11.87 28.82 -47.81
N GLY A 105 12.93 28.19 -48.31
CA GLY A 105 13.93 28.86 -49.16
C GLY A 105 15.31 29.06 -48.54
N ALA A 106 16.08 27.99 -48.41
CA ALA A 106 17.53 28.05 -48.61
C ALA A 106 17.83 27.64 -50.07
N ALA A 107 17.44 28.50 -51.00
CA ALA A 107 17.84 28.42 -52.39
C ALA A 107 18.26 29.82 -52.85
N LYS A 108 19.49 30.21 -52.50
CA LYS A 108 20.55 30.68 -53.41
C LYS A 108 21.73 31.19 -52.58
#